data_AF-A0A699ZQ73-F1
#
_entry.id   AF-A0A699ZQ73-F1
#
_cell.length_a   1.000
_cell.length_b   1.000
_cell.length_c   1.000
_cell.angle_alpha   90.00
_cell.angle_beta   90.00
_cell.angle_gamma   90.00
#
_symmetry.space_group_name_H-M   'P 1'
#
loop_
_entity.id
_entity.type
_entity.pdbx_description
1 polymer ?
#
loop_
_entity_poly.entity_id
_entity_poly.type
_entity_poly.pdbx_seq_one_letter_code
_entity_poly.pdbx_strand_id
1 'polypeptide(L)'
;MASKVWKAPISNSLKYVSDPDDVLPLTVRSLAILILSCMGAWGVDRRCPIRCCTVYCSTDCWSSAHVIHASVAAVSIIVFIAFAAFFTLAEMELNPLSRNPLAMAHSGVEVLGFGLKSVMTLAATFLSGTRELSLLYLACSLALLYLYVYWVPHLNPAVNMIRTTSYAMVLWTSLVLVLLAFRTVNLSGQQSAEVQEQLTLVMWVGLVPAGLAGALAGWMRLRYFMETVLDRFRKAPPNMEPRLIFKFTDAREQVEILSRCCRVWDPLDEQAVDDAAVALAGVVLKASPWQHRKWY
;
A
#
# COMPACT_ATOMS: atom_id res chain seq x y z
N MET A 1 -45.23 -58.14 0.66
CA MET A 1 -44.42 -58.94 -0.29
C MET A 1 -44.37 -58.19 -1.61
N ALA A 2 -43.14 -57.88 -2.09
CA ALA A 2 -42.67 -57.70 -3.47
C ALA A 2 -43.67 -57.19 -4.54
N SER A 3 -43.36 -56.30 -5.49
CA SER A 3 -42.14 -55.67 -6.00
C SER A 3 -42.54 -54.99 -7.33
N LYS A 4 -41.84 -53.91 -7.73
CA LYS A 4 -41.59 -53.37 -9.09
C LYS A 4 -41.41 -51.85 -8.93
N VAL A 5 -40.24 -51.33 -8.53
CA VAL A 5 -38.97 -51.23 -9.29
C VAL A 5 -39.19 -50.79 -10.74
N TRP A 6 -39.31 -49.48 -10.93
CA TRP A 6 -39.00 -48.82 -12.19
C TRP A 6 -37.53 -48.38 -12.16
N LYS A 7 -36.71 -49.04 -12.97
CA LYS A 7 -35.34 -48.63 -13.30
C LYS A 7 -35.41 -47.59 -14.41
N ALA A 8 -34.81 -46.42 -14.20
CA ALA A 8 -34.42 -45.53 -15.29
C ALA A 8 -32.98 -45.88 -15.73
N PRO A 9 -32.70 -46.05 -17.04
CA PRO A 9 -31.34 -46.21 -17.53
C PRO A 9 -30.68 -44.85 -17.80
N ILE A 10 -29.45 -44.73 -17.33
CA ILE A 10 -28.46 -43.73 -17.73
C ILE A 10 -27.89 -44.16 -19.09
N SER A 11 -27.91 -43.31 -20.13
CA SER A 11 -26.74 -42.99 -20.95
C SER A 11 -27.02 -42.02 -22.10
N ASN A 12 -26.24 -40.93 -22.11
CA ASN A 12 -25.57 -40.29 -23.26
C ASN A 12 -26.36 -39.75 -24.46
N SER A 13 -26.38 -38.42 -24.59
CA SER A 13 -25.79 -37.65 -25.72
C SER A 13 -26.05 -36.13 -25.50
N LEU A 14 -25.20 -35.39 -24.77
CA LEU A 14 -24.02 -34.67 -25.29
C LEU A 14 -24.28 -33.87 -26.59
N LYS A 15 -24.81 -32.65 -26.44
CA LYS A 15 -24.44 -31.47 -27.23
C LYS A 15 -24.51 -30.23 -26.33
N TYR A 16 -23.54 -30.08 -25.45
CA TYR A 16 -23.15 -28.74 -25.00
C TYR A 16 -22.15 -28.24 -26.04
N VAL A 17 -22.60 -27.28 -26.84
CA VAL A 17 -21.72 -26.42 -27.62
C VAL A 17 -20.92 -25.63 -26.59
N SER A 18 -19.64 -25.97 -26.46
CA SER A 18 -18.68 -25.20 -25.70
C SER A 18 -18.42 -23.91 -26.50
N ASP A 19 -19.12 -22.83 -26.16
CA ASP A 19 -18.70 -21.50 -26.59
C ASP A 19 -17.44 -21.11 -25.80
N PRO A 20 -16.33 -20.69 -26.45
CA PRO A 20 -15.08 -20.37 -25.76
C PRO A 20 -15.08 -19.00 -25.06
N ASP A 21 -16.16 -18.22 -25.15
CA ASP A 21 -16.15 -16.78 -24.83
C ASP A 21 -16.61 -16.44 -23.40
N ASP A 22 -17.05 -17.42 -22.60
CA ASP A 22 -17.59 -17.18 -21.24
C ASP A 22 -16.53 -17.07 -20.13
N VAL A 23 -15.24 -17.01 -20.47
CA VAL A 23 -14.14 -16.97 -19.50
C VAL A 23 -13.82 -15.53 -19.02
N LEU A 24 -14.42 -14.49 -19.61
CA LEU A 24 -13.90 -13.12 -19.51
C LEU A 24 -14.54 -12.10 -18.51
N PRO A 25 -15.56 -12.35 -17.65
CA PRO A 25 -16.11 -11.27 -16.81
C PRO A 25 -15.59 -11.26 -15.36
N LEU A 26 -14.44 -11.91 -15.06
CA LEU A 26 -13.92 -12.07 -13.70
C LEU A 26 -12.55 -11.42 -13.43
N THR A 27 -12.00 -10.71 -14.41
CA THR A 27 -10.63 -10.19 -14.37
C THR A 27 -10.53 -8.94 -13.50
N VAL A 28 -11.33 -7.89 -13.67
CA VAL A 28 -11.07 -6.57 -13.03
C VAL A 28 -11.06 -6.60 -11.51
N ARG A 29 -12.07 -7.21 -10.89
CA ARG A 29 -12.19 -7.28 -9.43
C ARG A 29 -11.13 -8.23 -8.86
N SER A 30 -10.89 -9.35 -9.53
CA SER A 30 -9.86 -10.31 -9.13
C SER A 30 -8.46 -9.76 -9.35
N LEU A 31 -8.22 -8.96 -10.39
CA LEU A 31 -6.93 -8.42 -10.81
C LEU A 31 -6.59 -7.12 -10.09
N ALA A 32 -7.57 -6.26 -9.77
CA ALA A 32 -7.38 -5.15 -8.84
C ALA A 32 -7.05 -5.71 -7.45
N ILE A 33 -7.82 -6.69 -6.96
CA ILE A 33 -7.50 -7.40 -5.71
C ILE A 33 -6.17 -8.13 -5.83
N LEU A 34 -5.83 -8.78 -6.96
CA LEU A 34 -4.56 -9.47 -7.16
C LEU A 34 -3.40 -8.49 -7.22
N ILE A 35 -3.52 -7.32 -7.86
CA ILE A 35 -2.48 -6.28 -7.88
C ILE A 35 -2.33 -5.67 -6.48
N LEU A 36 -3.43 -5.42 -5.77
CA LEU A 36 -3.45 -4.99 -4.37
C LEU A 36 -2.85 -6.06 -3.42
N SER A 37 -3.07 -7.35 -3.69
CA SER A 37 -2.52 -8.49 -2.95
C SER A 37 -1.07 -8.84 -3.37
N CYS A 38 -0.68 -8.59 -4.62
CA CYS A 38 0.68 -8.82 -5.13
C CYS A 38 1.64 -7.73 -4.66
N MET A 39 1.19 -6.49 -4.49
CA MET A 39 1.98 -5.41 -3.88
C MET A 39 2.08 -5.53 -2.35
N GLY A 40 1.26 -6.38 -1.74
CA GLY A 40 1.33 -6.79 -0.34
C GLY A 40 1.48 -8.30 -0.21
N ALA A 41 2.56 -8.85 -0.79
CA ALA A 41 3.03 -10.23 -0.68
C ALA A 41 1.96 -11.32 -0.43
N TRP A 42 1.79 -12.15 -1.47
CA TRP A 42 1.14 -13.47 -1.53
C TRP A 42 -0.23 -13.53 -2.22
N GLY A 43 -0.21 -14.30 -3.31
CA GLY A 43 -1.37 -14.63 -4.13
C GLY A 43 -2.24 -15.68 -3.47
N VAL A 44 -3.55 -15.45 -3.58
CA VAL A 44 -4.54 -16.51 -3.55
C VAL A 44 -5.06 -16.62 -4.98
N ASP A 45 -4.69 -17.70 -5.67
CA ASP A 45 -5.32 -18.11 -6.92
C ASP A 45 -6.82 -18.35 -6.62
N ARG A 46 -7.66 -17.37 -6.97
CA ARG A 46 -9.12 -17.47 -6.83
C ARG A 46 -9.68 -18.21 -8.04
N ARG A 47 -9.45 -19.51 -8.13
CA ARG A 47 -10.31 -20.43 -8.90
C ARG A 47 -11.61 -20.80 -8.20
N CYS A 48 -12.11 -19.91 -7.34
CA CYS A 48 -13.48 -19.95 -6.89
C CYS A 48 -13.85 -18.52 -6.49
N PRO A 49 -14.66 -17.80 -7.29
CA PRO A 49 -15.28 -16.62 -6.74
C PRO A 49 -16.22 -17.08 -5.64
N ILE A 50 -16.26 -16.33 -4.56
CA ILE A 50 -17.40 -16.27 -3.64
C ILE A 50 -18.55 -15.58 -4.41
N ARG A 51 -18.93 -16.20 -5.52
CA ARG A 51 -20.23 -16.17 -6.12
C ARG A 51 -20.83 -17.44 -5.54
N CYS A 52 -21.95 -17.33 -4.83
CA CYS A 52 -22.85 -18.48 -4.75
C CYS A 52 -22.91 -19.05 -6.16
N CYS A 53 -22.37 -20.26 -6.35
CA CYS A 53 -22.64 -21.03 -7.53
C CYS A 53 -24.15 -21.06 -7.64
N THR A 54 -24.70 -20.43 -8.67
CA THR A 54 -26.09 -20.53 -9.11
C THR A 54 -26.49 -21.97 -9.49
N VAL A 55 -25.68 -22.97 -9.08
CA VAL A 55 -25.84 -24.41 -9.32
C VAL A 55 -25.93 -25.21 -8.00
N TYR A 56 -25.57 -24.66 -6.84
CA TYR A 56 -25.71 -25.33 -5.53
C TYR A 56 -26.30 -24.38 -4.48
N CYS A 57 -27.62 -24.17 -4.55
CA CYS A 57 -28.36 -23.27 -3.67
C CYS A 57 -28.97 -24.00 -2.46
N SER A 58 -28.21 -24.88 -1.78
CA SER A 58 -28.77 -25.66 -0.66
C SER A 58 -27.80 -26.02 0.46
N THR A 59 -26.66 -25.35 0.60
CA THR A 59 -25.81 -25.50 1.80
C THR A 59 -25.40 -24.14 2.33
N ASP A 60 -25.76 -23.89 3.58
CA ASP A 60 -25.40 -22.67 4.30
C ASP A 60 -23.88 -22.43 4.26
N CYS A 61 -23.47 -21.22 3.87
CA CYS A 61 -22.06 -20.81 3.89
C CYS A 61 -21.44 -20.83 5.30
N TRP A 62 -22.28 -20.98 6.33
CA TRP A 62 -21.93 -21.18 7.73
C TRP A 62 -21.82 -22.66 8.15
N SER A 63 -21.81 -23.58 7.20
CA SER A 63 -21.50 -24.99 7.46
C SER A 63 -20.12 -25.12 8.12
N SER A 64 -20.04 -25.98 9.14
CA SER A 64 -18.93 -26.09 10.10
C SER A 64 -17.54 -26.20 9.47
N ALA A 65 -17.41 -26.80 8.29
CA ALA A 65 -16.13 -26.94 7.60
C ALA A 65 -15.57 -25.60 7.08
N HIS A 66 -16.42 -24.71 6.55
CA HIS A 66 -15.95 -23.41 6.03
C HIS A 66 -15.56 -22.45 7.14
N VAL A 67 -16.23 -22.53 8.30
CA VAL A 67 -15.91 -21.72 9.48
C VAL A 67 -14.53 -22.06 10.04
N ILE A 68 -14.14 -23.35 10.02
CA ILE A 68 -12.82 -23.80 10.48
C ILE A 68 -11.71 -23.29 9.55
N HIS A 69 -11.90 -23.36 8.23
CA HIS A 69 -10.90 -22.83 7.29
C HIS A 69 -10.77 -21.30 7.39
N ALA A 70 -11.90 -20.59 7.56
CA ALA A 70 -11.88 -19.15 7.74
C ALA A 70 -11.19 -18.72 9.04
N SER A 71 -11.43 -19.45 10.15
CA SER A 71 -10.82 -19.14 11.44
C SER A 71 -9.31 -19.42 11.45
N VAL A 72 -8.86 -20.54 10.87
CA VAL A 72 -7.43 -20.85 10.73
C VAL A 72 -6.73 -19.81 9.84
N ALA A 73 -7.36 -19.38 8.75
CA ALA A 73 -6.83 -18.31 7.90
C ALA A 73 -6.75 -16.96 8.64
N ALA A 74 -7.75 -16.62 9.46
CA ALA A 74 -7.72 -15.40 10.25
C ALA A 74 -6.60 -15.42 11.30
N VAL A 75 -6.43 -16.55 12.01
CA VAL A 75 -5.36 -16.71 13.01
C VAL A 75 -3.99 -16.67 12.35
N SER A 76 -3.80 -17.34 11.20
CA SER A 76 -2.51 -17.33 10.50
C SER A 76 -2.14 -15.94 9.99
N ILE A 77 -3.11 -15.16 9.51
CA ILE A 77 -2.91 -13.75 9.13
C ILE A 77 -2.47 -12.91 10.33
N ILE A 78 -3.11 -13.06 11.50
CA ILE A 78 -2.74 -12.31 12.71
C ILE A 78 -1.29 -12.62 13.13
N VAL A 79 -0.93 -13.91 13.12
CA VAL A 79 0.43 -14.34 13.47
C VAL A 79 1.45 -13.80 12.45
N PHE A 80 1.13 -13.88 11.15
CA PHE A 80 1.97 -13.30 10.10
C PHE A 80 2.15 -11.80 10.26
N ILE A 81 1.08 -11.08 10.61
CA ILE A 81 1.11 -9.63 10.87
C ILE A 81 2.08 -9.31 12.01
N ALA A 82 2.03 -10.06 13.11
CA ALA A 82 2.95 -9.86 14.21
C ALA A 82 4.42 -10.07 13.78
N PHE A 83 4.73 -11.19 13.11
CA PHE A 83 6.09 -11.46 12.65
C PHE A 83 6.61 -10.45 11.63
N ALA A 84 5.78 -10.07 10.66
CA ALA A 84 6.14 -9.05 9.68
C ALA A 84 6.42 -7.70 10.35
N ALA A 85 5.59 -7.29 11.32
CA ALA A 85 5.86 -6.08 12.10
C ALA A 85 7.19 -6.17 12.87
N PHE A 86 7.50 -7.32 13.48
CA PHE A 86 8.79 -7.53 14.15
C PHE A 86 9.97 -7.45 13.18
N PHE A 87 9.88 -8.05 11.99
CA PHE A 87 10.95 -7.96 11.00
C PHE A 87 11.12 -6.52 10.47
N THR A 88 10.03 -5.80 10.23
CA THR A 88 10.11 -4.38 9.85
C THR A 88 10.68 -3.51 10.97
N LEU A 89 10.44 -3.84 12.24
CA LEU A 89 11.10 -3.20 13.38
C LEU A 89 12.59 -3.55 13.48
N ALA A 90 12.98 -4.76 13.07
CA ALA A 90 14.38 -5.20 13.05
C ALA A 90 15.20 -4.50 11.94
N GLU A 91 14.55 -3.97 10.90
CA GLU A 91 15.18 -3.17 9.84
C GLU A 91 15.51 -1.73 10.26
N MET A 92 15.29 -1.37 11.54
CA MET A 92 15.61 -0.04 12.05
C MET A 92 17.10 0.14 12.25
N GLU A 93 17.67 1.05 11.46
CA GLU A 93 19.05 1.47 11.61
C GLU A 93 19.06 2.93 12.07
N LEU A 94 19.32 3.14 13.36
CA LEU A 94 19.49 4.48 13.92
C LEU A 94 20.77 5.17 13.42
N ASN A 95 21.62 4.49 12.65
CA ASN A 95 22.80 5.10 12.06
C ASN A 95 22.41 5.92 10.81
N PRO A 96 22.43 7.27 10.87
CA PRO A 96 22.09 8.10 9.71
C PRO A 96 23.11 7.94 8.56
N LEU A 97 24.30 7.42 8.85
CA LEU A 97 25.35 7.11 7.89
C LEU A 97 25.26 5.70 7.34
N SER A 98 24.23 4.93 7.68
CA SER A 98 24.08 3.61 7.07
C SER A 98 23.91 3.72 5.55
N ARG A 99 24.49 2.75 4.84
CA ARG A 99 24.39 2.58 3.38
C ARG A 99 23.33 1.56 2.99
N ASN A 100 22.69 0.90 3.96
CA ASN A 100 21.65 -0.07 3.68
C ASN A 100 20.48 0.61 2.93
N PRO A 101 20.03 0.07 1.79
CA PRO A 101 18.93 0.67 1.02
C PRO A 101 17.63 0.77 1.83
N LEU A 102 17.39 -0.17 2.75
CA LEU A 102 16.21 -0.21 3.62
C LEU A 102 16.43 0.52 4.96
N ALA A 103 17.54 1.23 5.13
CA ALA A 103 17.77 1.99 6.35
C ALA A 103 16.68 3.05 6.56
N MET A 104 16.06 3.00 7.73
CA MET A 104 14.98 3.89 8.14
C MET A 104 15.33 4.52 9.47
N ALA A 105 15.05 5.82 9.59
CA ALA A 105 15.31 6.55 10.83
C ALA A 105 14.07 6.63 11.75
N HIS A 106 12.89 6.22 11.27
CA HIS A 106 11.67 6.17 12.09
C HIS A 106 10.78 4.95 11.79
N SER A 107 10.58 4.09 12.79
CA SER A 107 9.75 2.88 12.68
C SER A 107 8.25 3.10 12.65
N GLY A 108 7.76 4.17 13.30
CA GLY A 108 6.32 4.36 13.48
C GLY A 108 5.56 4.45 12.15
N VAL A 109 6.18 5.02 11.11
CA VAL A 109 5.58 5.19 9.79
C VAL A 109 5.40 3.84 9.09
N GLU A 110 6.39 2.96 9.16
CA GLU A 110 6.27 1.61 8.60
C GLU A 110 5.28 0.77 9.37
N VAL A 111 5.25 0.85 10.71
CA VAL A 111 4.27 0.11 11.53
C VAL A 111 2.85 0.56 11.19
N LEU A 112 2.61 1.87 11.07
CA LEU A 112 1.32 2.41 10.65
C LEU A 112 0.98 2.00 9.21
N GLY A 113 1.95 2.06 8.29
CA GLY A 113 1.77 1.62 6.91
C GLY A 113 1.47 0.12 6.81
N PHE A 114 2.12 -0.68 7.63
CA PHE A 114 1.87 -2.12 7.75
C PHE A 114 0.48 -2.40 8.33
N GLY A 115 0.07 -1.65 9.36
CA GLY A 115 -1.29 -1.71 9.92
C GLY A 115 -2.36 -1.39 8.87
N LEU A 116 -2.17 -0.33 8.09
CA LEU A 116 -3.10 0.04 7.01
C LEU A 116 -3.22 -1.06 5.95
N LYS A 117 -2.09 -1.62 5.50
CA LYS A 117 -2.10 -2.76 4.55
C LYS A 117 -2.82 -3.98 5.15
N SER A 118 -2.58 -4.26 6.42
CA SER A 118 -3.24 -5.35 7.15
C SER A 118 -4.75 -5.16 7.20
N VAL A 119 -5.23 -3.94 7.47
CA VAL A 119 -6.66 -3.59 7.42
C VAL A 119 -7.24 -3.82 6.03
N MET A 120 -6.52 -3.44 4.96
CA MET A 120 -6.97 -3.69 3.58
C MET A 120 -7.12 -5.20 3.30
N THR A 121 -6.17 -6.02 3.77
CA THR A 121 -6.21 -7.48 3.61
C THR A 121 -7.36 -8.11 4.39
N LEU A 122 -7.56 -7.72 5.66
CA LEU A 122 -8.68 -8.20 6.48
C LEU A 122 -10.03 -7.79 5.89
N ALA A 123 -10.12 -6.58 5.35
CA ALA A 123 -11.33 -6.11 4.70
C ALA A 123 -11.70 -6.95 3.48
N ALA A 124 -10.73 -7.42 2.69
CA ALA A 124 -10.98 -8.30 1.56
C ALA A 124 -11.50 -9.69 1.96
N THR A 125 -11.28 -10.14 3.20
CA THR A 125 -11.79 -11.42 3.69
C THR A 125 -13.15 -11.28 4.38
N PHE A 126 -13.37 -10.19 5.12
CA PHE A 126 -14.59 -10.01 5.91
C PHE A 126 -15.72 -9.24 5.21
N LEU A 127 -15.41 -8.30 4.30
CA LEU A 127 -16.44 -7.51 3.62
C LEU A 127 -16.90 -8.20 2.33
N SER A 128 -18.17 -8.59 2.31
CA SER A 128 -18.84 -9.13 1.12
C SER A 128 -19.32 -8.02 0.17
N GLY A 129 -19.64 -6.84 0.72
CA GLY A 129 -20.12 -5.68 -0.03
C GLY A 129 -19.04 -5.01 -0.88
N THR A 130 -19.28 -4.90 -2.19
CA THR A 130 -18.35 -4.24 -3.14
C THR A 130 -18.16 -2.75 -2.85
N ARG A 131 -19.22 -2.03 -2.47
CA ARG A 131 -19.18 -0.59 -2.23
C ARG A 131 -18.39 -0.24 -0.98
N GLU A 132 -18.71 -0.89 0.13
CA GLU A 132 -18.02 -0.70 1.41
C GLU A 132 -16.53 -1.03 1.28
N LEU A 133 -16.21 -2.16 0.63
CA LEU A 133 -14.84 -2.55 0.34
C LEU A 133 -14.10 -1.49 -0.49
N SER A 134 -14.72 -0.98 -1.56
CA SER A 134 -14.09 0.02 -2.43
C SER A 134 -13.77 1.34 -1.72
N LEU A 135 -14.68 1.80 -0.84
CA LEU A 135 -14.49 3.03 -0.07
C LEU A 135 -13.39 2.86 0.98
N LEU A 136 -13.35 1.72 1.66
CA LEU A 136 -12.29 1.43 2.62
C LEU A 136 -10.91 1.37 1.94
N TYR A 137 -10.83 0.70 0.79
CA TYR A 137 -9.59 0.64 0.00
C TYR A 137 -9.13 2.03 -0.43
N LEU A 138 -10.05 2.88 -0.88
CA LEU A 138 -9.75 4.26 -1.22
C LEU A 138 -9.22 5.06 -0.01
N ALA A 139 -9.88 4.95 1.14
CA ALA A 139 -9.47 5.63 2.36
C ALA A 139 -8.09 5.17 2.86
N CYS A 140 -7.86 3.86 2.92
CA CYS A 140 -6.59 3.29 3.37
C CYS A 140 -5.44 3.59 2.40
N SER A 141 -5.67 3.50 1.08
CA SER A 141 -4.65 3.80 0.08
C SER A 141 -4.29 5.29 0.04
N LEU A 142 -5.27 6.18 0.23
CA LEU A 142 -5.02 7.62 0.35
C LEU A 142 -4.21 7.93 1.62
N ALA A 143 -4.57 7.32 2.76
CA ALA A 143 -3.83 7.46 4.00
C ALA A 143 -2.39 6.94 3.88
N LEU A 144 -2.19 5.79 3.21
CA LEU A 144 -0.86 5.25 2.91
C LEU A 144 -0.03 6.21 2.06
N LEU A 145 -0.58 6.72 0.95
CA LEU A 145 0.14 7.66 0.10
C LEU A 145 0.50 8.94 0.86
N TYR A 146 -0.46 9.49 1.62
CA TYR A 146 -0.23 10.67 2.45
C TYR A 146 0.89 10.46 3.46
N LEU A 147 0.89 9.32 4.16
CA LEU A 147 1.90 8.98 5.15
C LEU A 147 3.31 8.93 4.52
N TYR A 148 3.47 8.26 3.37
CA TYR A 148 4.80 8.14 2.76
C TYR A 148 5.27 9.41 2.06
N VAL A 149 4.36 10.22 1.51
CA VAL A 149 4.72 11.53 0.94
C VAL A 149 5.04 12.53 2.04
N TYR A 150 4.30 12.56 3.14
CA TYR A 150 4.54 13.54 4.21
C TYR A 150 5.82 13.26 4.99
N TRP A 151 6.04 11.98 5.35
CA TRP A 151 7.08 11.55 6.29
C TRP A 151 8.40 11.14 5.62
N VAL A 152 8.39 10.62 4.40
CA VAL A 152 9.61 10.22 3.64
C VAL A 152 10.57 9.35 4.51
N PRO A 153 10.12 8.17 4.98
CA PRO A 153 10.76 7.46 6.11
C PRO A 153 12.13 6.84 5.83
N HIS A 154 12.46 6.54 4.57
CA HIS A 154 13.72 5.88 4.24
C HIS A 154 14.85 6.90 4.09
N LEU A 155 16.06 6.53 4.51
CA LEU A 155 17.22 7.38 4.29
C LEU A 155 17.57 7.45 2.79
N ASN A 156 17.42 6.35 2.05
CA ASN A 156 17.68 6.31 0.61
C ASN A 156 16.54 6.99 -0.18
N PRO A 157 16.82 8.04 -0.98
CA PRO A 157 15.79 8.72 -1.77
C PRO A 157 15.10 7.80 -2.78
N ALA A 158 15.83 6.87 -3.40
CA ALA A 158 15.28 5.96 -4.41
C ALA A 158 14.19 5.05 -3.82
N VAL A 159 14.38 4.55 -2.59
CA VAL A 159 13.40 3.69 -1.93
C VAL A 159 12.13 4.45 -1.60
N ASN A 160 12.23 5.71 -1.15
CA ASN A 160 11.05 6.54 -0.96
C ASN A 160 10.28 6.78 -2.26
N MET A 161 10.98 6.98 -3.38
CA MET A 161 10.35 7.13 -4.70
C MET A 161 9.60 5.87 -5.12
N ILE A 162 10.22 4.70 -4.97
CA ILE A 162 9.58 3.40 -5.28
C ILE A 162 8.34 3.16 -4.42
N ARG A 163 8.41 3.45 -3.10
CA ARG A 163 7.28 3.29 -2.17
C ARG A 163 6.14 4.26 -2.49
N THR A 164 6.43 5.53 -2.72
CA THR A 164 5.40 6.52 -3.08
C THR A 164 4.75 6.21 -4.44
N THR A 165 5.54 5.69 -5.39
CA THR A 165 5.05 5.19 -6.69
C THR A 165 4.07 4.03 -6.51
N SER A 166 4.43 3.03 -5.70
CA SER A 166 3.56 1.87 -5.47
C SER A 166 2.25 2.25 -4.78
N TYR A 167 2.29 3.13 -3.76
CA TYR A 167 1.06 3.57 -3.10
C TYR A 167 0.18 4.46 -3.98
N ALA A 168 0.75 5.25 -4.88
CA ALA A 168 -0.04 6.03 -5.84
C ALA A 168 -0.73 5.13 -6.88
N MET A 169 -0.07 4.06 -7.34
CA MET A 169 -0.70 3.04 -8.19
C MET A 169 -1.84 2.33 -7.45
N VAL A 170 -1.64 1.96 -6.18
CA VAL A 170 -2.67 1.39 -5.31
C VAL A 170 -3.86 2.34 -5.15
N LEU A 171 -3.61 3.64 -4.96
CA LEU A 171 -4.66 4.65 -4.88
C LEU A 171 -5.47 4.74 -6.19
N TRP A 172 -4.78 4.72 -7.34
CA TRP A 172 -5.43 4.70 -8.65
C TRP A 172 -6.33 3.48 -8.85
N THR A 173 -5.82 2.29 -8.53
CA THR A 173 -6.63 1.06 -8.62
C THR A 173 -7.84 1.09 -7.69
N SER A 174 -7.71 1.70 -6.50
CA SER A 174 -8.81 1.87 -5.56
C SER A 174 -9.86 2.87 -6.06
N LEU A 175 -9.44 3.95 -6.73
CA LEU A 175 -10.35 4.90 -7.40
C LEU A 175 -11.16 4.20 -8.50
N VAL A 176 -10.50 3.43 -9.37
CA VAL A 176 -11.18 2.66 -10.43
C VAL A 176 -12.14 1.62 -9.84
N LEU A 177 -11.76 0.98 -8.72
CA LEU A 177 -12.64 0.05 -8.01
C LEU A 177 -13.90 0.73 -7.47
N VAL A 178 -13.80 1.96 -6.95
CA VAL A 178 -14.97 2.76 -6.55
C VAL A 178 -15.85 3.05 -7.76
N LEU A 179 -15.27 3.50 -8.88
CA LEU A 179 -16.04 3.74 -10.11
C LEU A 179 -16.79 2.49 -10.57
N LEU A 180 -16.13 1.32 -10.53
CA LEU A 180 -16.73 0.04 -10.86
C LEU A 180 -17.87 -0.33 -9.90
N ALA A 181 -17.66 -0.16 -8.58
CA ALA A 181 -18.63 -0.52 -7.55
C ALA A 181 -19.92 0.33 -7.59
N PHE A 182 -19.83 1.60 -8.01
CA PHE A 182 -20.99 2.50 -8.08
C PHE A 182 -21.65 2.52 -9.47
N ARG A 183 -20.88 2.39 -10.57
CA ARG A 183 -21.43 2.46 -11.94
C ARG A 183 -22.18 1.20 -12.35
N THR A 184 -21.77 0.03 -11.86
CA THR A 184 -22.37 -1.27 -12.25
C THR A 184 -23.70 -1.58 -11.57
N VAL A 185 -24.15 -0.76 -10.62
CA VAL A 185 -25.33 -1.03 -9.79
C VAL A 185 -26.64 -1.01 -10.58
N ASN A 186 -26.75 -0.10 -11.54
CA ASN A 186 -28.00 0.19 -12.24
C ASN A 186 -28.01 -0.32 -13.69
N LEU A 187 -27.01 -1.11 -14.08
CA LEU A 187 -26.81 -1.55 -15.45
C LEU A 187 -27.31 -2.99 -15.66
N SER A 188 -27.86 -3.25 -16.86
CA SER A 188 -28.18 -4.61 -17.29
C SER A 188 -26.92 -5.47 -17.42
N GLY A 189 -27.04 -6.80 -17.41
CA GLY A 189 -25.90 -7.72 -17.40
C GLY A 189 -24.90 -7.51 -18.54
N GLN A 190 -25.38 -7.23 -19.74
CA GLN A 190 -24.55 -7.01 -20.93
C GLN A 190 -23.85 -5.64 -20.90
N GLN A 191 -24.56 -4.58 -20.48
CA GLN A 191 -23.97 -3.25 -20.30
C GLN A 191 -22.94 -3.22 -19.16
N SER A 192 -23.15 -4.04 -18.12
CA SER A 192 -22.20 -4.18 -17.01
C SER A 192 -20.88 -4.80 -17.47
N ALA A 193 -20.91 -5.76 -18.39
CA ALA A 193 -19.71 -6.39 -18.93
C ALA A 193 -18.87 -5.41 -19.75
N GLU A 194 -19.51 -4.62 -20.64
CA GLU A 194 -18.82 -3.61 -21.45
C GLU A 194 -18.15 -2.52 -20.57
N VAL A 195 -18.85 -2.06 -19.53
CA VAL A 195 -18.29 -1.08 -18.58
C VAL A 195 -17.11 -1.66 -17.80
N GLN A 196 -17.15 -2.96 -17.45
CA GLN A 196 -16.03 -3.62 -16.76
C GLN A 196 -14.79 -3.70 -17.66
N GLU A 197 -14.95 -4.05 -18.92
CA GLU A 197 -13.84 -4.10 -19.89
C GLU A 197 -13.18 -2.73 -20.03
N GLN A 198 -13.98 -1.68 -20.25
CA GLN A 198 -13.49 -0.30 -20.37
C GLN A 198 -12.73 0.15 -19.11
N LEU A 199 -13.26 -0.12 -17.91
CA LEU A 199 -12.62 0.24 -16.65
C LEU A 199 -11.31 -0.53 -16.41
N THR A 200 -11.19 -1.74 -16.94
CA THR A 200 -9.93 -2.52 -16.87
C THR A 200 -8.84 -1.87 -17.71
N LEU A 201 -9.19 -1.42 -18.92
CA LEU A 201 -8.26 -0.71 -19.78
C LEU A 201 -7.83 0.61 -19.13
N VAL A 202 -8.77 1.37 -18.57
CA VAL A 202 -8.49 2.61 -17.81
C VAL A 202 -7.57 2.34 -16.62
N MET A 203 -7.78 1.26 -15.89
CA MET A 203 -6.90 0.85 -14.79
C MET A 203 -5.47 0.66 -15.29
N TRP A 204 -5.27 -0.16 -16.33
CA TRP A 204 -3.94 -0.46 -16.89
C TRP A 204 -3.23 0.75 -17.44
N VAL A 205 -3.90 1.55 -18.26
CA VAL A 205 -3.32 2.74 -18.88
C VAL A 205 -3.01 3.80 -17.82
N GLY A 206 -3.84 3.92 -16.78
CA GLY A 206 -3.65 4.89 -15.71
C GLY A 206 -2.60 4.52 -14.64
N LEU A 207 -2.12 3.28 -14.59
CA LEU A 207 -1.12 2.85 -13.59
C LEU A 207 0.19 3.63 -13.71
N VAL A 208 0.74 3.73 -14.92
CA VAL A 208 2.00 4.44 -15.18
C VAL A 208 1.92 5.92 -14.81
N PRO A 209 0.94 6.72 -15.31
CA PRO A 209 0.85 8.13 -14.94
C PRO A 209 0.56 8.33 -13.44
N ALA A 210 -0.24 7.45 -12.81
CA ALA A 210 -0.45 7.50 -11.37
C ALA A 210 0.86 7.24 -10.58
N GLY A 211 1.64 6.25 -11.00
CA GLY A 211 2.95 5.96 -10.43
C GLY A 211 3.91 7.14 -10.56
N LEU A 212 3.98 7.75 -11.75
CA LEU A 212 4.80 8.95 -11.99
C LEU A 212 4.35 10.14 -11.14
N ALA A 213 3.05 10.34 -10.95
CA ALA A 213 2.53 11.38 -10.07
C ALA A 213 2.92 11.13 -8.60
N GLY A 214 2.88 9.87 -8.14
CA GLY A 214 3.34 9.48 -6.81
C GLY A 214 4.84 9.73 -6.61
N ALA A 215 5.65 9.31 -7.57
CA ALA A 215 7.08 9.61 -7.60
C ALA A 215 7.32 11.13 -7.54
N LEU A 216 6.68 11.89 -8.42
CA LEU A 216 6.84 13.34 -8.47
C LEU A 216 6.47 14.00 -7.13
N ALA A 217 5.39 13.58 -6.47
CA ALA A 217 4.99 14.08 -5.16
C ALA A 217 6.07 13.82 -4.10
N GLY A 218 6.62 12.59 -4.03
CA GLY A 218 7.72 12.25 -3.13
C GLY A 218 9.00 13.04 -3.42
N TRP A 219 9.33 13.22 -4.70
CA TRP A 219 10.51 13.99 -5.13
C TRP A 219 10.40 15.46 -4.77
N MET A 220 9.26 16.09 -5.07
CA MET A 220 9.02 17.50 -4.76
C MET A 220 9.12 17.75 -3.25
N ARG A 221 8.55 16.86 -2.43
CA ARG A 221 8.67 16.97 -0.97
C ARG A 221 10.12 16.92 -0.52
N LEU A 222 10.88 15.95 -1.01
CA LEU A 222 12.27 15.77 -0.62
C LEU A 222 13.14 16.95 -1.07
N ARG A 223 12.98 17.39 -2.33
CA ARG A 223 13.67 18.55 -2.90
C ARG A 223 13.38 19.83 -2.12
N TYR A 224 12.12 20.06 -1.75
CA TYR A 224 11.76 21.24 -0.96
C TYR A 224 12.57 21.35 0.33
N PHE A 225 12.72 20.24 1.09
CA PHE A 225 13.53 20.28 2.30
C PHE A 225 15.03 20.35 2.01
N MET A 226 15.51 19.51 1.10
CA MET A 226 16.94 19.36 0.81
C MET A 226 17.56 20.57 0.13
N GLU A 227 16.78 21.31 -0.65
CA GLU A 227 17.26 22.50 -1.34
C GLU A 227 16.73 23.76 -0.69
N THR A 228 15.41 23.93 -0.60
CA THR A 228 14.85 25.22 -0.18
C THR A 228 15.06 25.48 1.30
N VAL A 229 14.80 24.49 2.16
CA VAL A 229 14.94 24.67 3.61
C VAL A 229 16.40 24.59 4.04
N LEU A 230 17.17 23.64 3.52
CA LEU A 230 18.59 23.51 3.84
C LEU A 230 19.42 24.72 3.40
N ASP A 231 19.11 25.32 2.24
CA ASP A 231 19.79 26.53 1.78
C ASP A 231 19.59 27.71 2.73
N ARG A 232 18.44 27.80 3.43
CA ARG A 232 18.24 28.79 4.50
C ARG A 232 19.18 28.57 5.68
N PHE A 233 19.46 27.32 6.04
CA PHE A 233 20.42 27.00 7.09
C PHE A 233 21.86 27.29 6.65
N ARG A 234 22.20 27.06 5.37
CA ARG A 234 23.52 27.40 4.81
C ARG A 234 23.78 28.90 4.76
N LYS A 235 22.75 29.69 4.45
CA LYS A 235 22.83 31.16 4.34
C LYS A 235 22.60 31.90 5.66
N ALA A 236 22.30 31.18 6.73
CA ALA A 236 22.00 31.79 8.02
C ALA A 236 23.26 32.44 8.63
N PRO A 237 23.13 33.61 9.30
CA PRO A 237 24.25 34.21 10.01
C PRO A 237 24.75 33.29 11.14
N PRO A 238 26.07 33.24 11.41
CA PRO A 238 26.67 32.29 12.36
C PRO A 238 26.19 32.44 13.82
N ASN A 239 25.55 33.57 14.17
CA ASN A 239 25.02 33.84 15.52
C ASN A 239 23.49 33.85 15.58
N MET A 240 22.78 33.50 14.51
CA MET A 240 21.31 33.44 14.52
C MET A 240 20.84 32.16 15.21
N GLU A 241 19.87 32.30 16.12
CA GLU A 241 19.29 31.12 16.76
C GLU A 241 18.59 30.22 15.72
N PRO A 242 18.87 28.91 15.69
CA PRO A 242 18.34 28.02 14.67
C PRO A 242 16.80 27.99 14.55
N ARG A 243 16.09 28.32 15.64
CA ARG A 243 14.62 28.43 15.69
C ARG A 243 14.04 29.54 14.79
N LEU A 244 14.84 30.57 14.52
CA LEU A 244 14.41 31.73 13.73
C LEU A 244 14.61 31.50 12.23
N ILE A 245 15.44 30.52 11.85
CA ILE A 245 15.73 30.18 10.45
C ILE A 245 14.54 29.48 9.81
N PHE A 246 14.01 28.46 10.49
CA PHE A 246 12.85 27.72 10.03
C PHE A 246 12.04 27.17 11.21
N LYS A 247 10.75 27.50 11.25
CA LYS A 247 9.84 26.99 12.28
C LYS A 247 9.29 25.64 11.84
N PHE A 248 9.85 24.57 12.40
CA PHE A 248 9.30 23.22 12.26
C PHE A 248 7.88 23.12 12.83
N THR A 249 6.96 22.57 12.04
CA THR A 249 5.62 22.17 12.50
C THR A 249 5.73 20.87 13.30
N ASP A 250 6.41 19.87 12.71
CA ASP A 250 6.75 18.59 13.34
C ASP A 250 8.26 18.48 13.50
N ALA A 251 8.75 18.89 14.67
CA ALA A 251 10.17 19.07 14.96
C ALA A 251 10.98 17.76 15.00
N ARG A 252 10.33 16.62 15.21
CA ARG A 252 11.01 15.31 15.19
C ARG A 252 11.31 14.86 13.77
N GLU A 253 10.34 15.01 12.87
CA GLU A 253 10.35 14.42 11.54
C GLU A 253 11.05 15.29 10.52
N GLN A 254 10.74 16.59 10.53
CA GLN A 254 11.30 17.52 9.55
C GLN A 254 12.81 17.73 9.79
N VAL A 255 13.23 17.63 11.05
CA VAL A 255 14.64 17.67 11.43
C VAL A 255 15.34 16.39 11.00
N GLU A 256 14.70 15.22 11.14
CA GLU A 256 15.26 13.95 10.66
C GLU A 256 15.45 13.96 9.14
N ILE A 257 14.50 14.52 8.39
CA ILE A 257 14.68 14.69 6.93
C ILE A 257 15.89 15.58 6.69
N LEU A 258 15.97 16.77 7.29
CA LEU A 258 17.07 17.72 7.05
C LEU A 258 18.44 17.23 7.53
N SER A 259 18.52 16.46 8.61
CA SER A 259 19.78 15.94 9.14
C SER A 259 20.45 14.97 8.16
N ARG A 260 19.73 14.40 7.18
CA ARG A 260 20.29 13.60 6.08
C ARG A 260 21.28 14.38 5.21
N CYS A 261 21.39 15.70 5.36
CA CYS A 261 22.45 16.50 4.74
C CYS A 261 23.86 16.06 5.15
N CYS A 262 24.04 15.36 6.27
CA CYS A 262 25.33 14.78 6.66
C CYS A 262 25.76 13.61 5.77
N ARG A 263 24.91 13.07 4.88
CA ARG A 263 25.23 11.90 4.05
C ARG A 263 25.99 12.28 2.78
N VAL A 264 27.04 13.07 2.95
CA VAL A 264 28.00 13.45 1.90
C VAL A 264 29.32 12.78 2.23
N TRP A 265 29.65 11.74 1.47
CA TRP A 265 30.90 10.98 1.65
C TRP A 265 32.04 11.67 0.93
N ASP A 266 33.23 11.65 1.53
CA ASP A 266 34.43 12.19 0.89
C ASP A 266 34.79 11.31 -0.34
N PRO A 267 35.02 11.90 -1.52
CA PRO A 267 35.49 11.15 -2.69
C PRO A 267 36.83 10.42 -2.48
N LEU A 268 37.67 10.88 -1.55
CA LEU A 268 39.03 10.36 -1.31
C LEU A 268 39.06 9.24 -0.28
N ASP A 269 38.12 9.24 0.68
CA ASP A 269 38.00 8.21 1.71
C ASP A 269 36.54 7.79 1.83
N GLU A 270 36.24 6.58 1.35
CA GLU A 270 34.89 6.02 1.39
C GLU A 270 34.35 5.84 2.81
N GLN A 271 35.17 5.89 3.86
CA GLN A 271 34.71 5.81 5.25
C GLN A 271 34.58 7.19 5.91
N ALA A 272 35.16 8.23 5.31
CA ALA A 272 35.06 9.60 5.80
C ALA A 272 33.82 10.33 5.25
N VAL A 273 33.26 11.16 6.09
CA VAL A 273 32.11 12.03 5.78
C VAL A 273 32.63 13.46 5.78
N ASP A 274 32.09 14.30 4.89
CA ASP A 274 32.43 15.72 4.86
C ASP A 274 32.11 16.40 6.21
N ASP A 275 33.16 16.84 6.91
CA ASP A 275 33.07 17.52 8.21
C ASP A 275 32.17 18.76 8.15
N ALA A 276 32.14 19.47 7.01
CA ALA A 276 31.27 20.63 6.84
C ALA A 276 29.78 20.23 6.80
N ALA A 277 29.47 19.10 6.14
CA ALA A 277 28.13 18.55 6.10
C ALA A 277 27.67 18.03 7.47
N VAL A 278 28.57 17.42 8.25
CA VAL A 278 28.32 16.99 9.63
C VAL A 278 28.07 18.19 10.54
N ALA A 279 28.87 19.26 10.42
CA ALA A 279 28.68 20.49 11.19
C ALA A 279 27.32 21.13 10.91
N LEU A 280 26.90 21.18 9.64
CA LEU A 280 25.59 21.69 9.23
C LEU A 280 24.45 20.86 9.81
N ALA A 281 24.54 19.52 9.75
CA ALA A 281 23.57 18.63 10.38
C ALA A 281 23.50 18.84 11.90
N GLY A 282 24.63 19.11 12.56
CA GLY A 282 24.69 19.47 13.97
C GLY A 282 23.91 20.74 14.29
N VAL A 283 23.95 21.77 13.43
CA VAL A 283 23.15 23.00 13.58
C VAL A 283 21.65 22.72 13.44
N VAL A 284 21.28 21.91 12.44
CA VAL A 284 19.90 21.47 12.21
C VAL A 284 19.36 20.68 13.41
N LEU A 285 20.14 19.74 13.94
CA LEU A 285 19.75 18.95 15.11
C LEU A 285 19.60 19.83 16.37
N LYS A 286 20.45 20.83 16.57
CA LYS A 286 20.32 21.79 17.68
C LYS A 286 19.04 22.64 17.60
N ALA A 287 18.44 22.77 16.42
CA ALA A 287 17.16 23.46 16.26
C ALA A 287 15.97 22.66 16.85
N SER A 288 16.09 21.33 16.96
CA SER A 288 15.00 20.42 17.35
C SER A 288 14.59 20.42 18.84
N PRO A 289 15.52 20.31 19.82
CA PRO A 289 15.20 20.11 21.24
C PRO A 289 14.36 21.24 21.86
N TRP A 290 14.40 22.44 21.29
CA TRP A 290 13.75 23.62 21.84
C TRP A 290 12.28 23.78 21.42
N GLN A 291 11.82 23.03 20.42
CA GLN A 291 10.42 23.04 19.99
C GLN A 291 9.55 21.96 20.65
N HIS A 292 10.15 20.93 21.24
CA HIS A 292 9.43 19.88 21.98
C HIS A 292 8.90 20.31 23.35
N ARG A 293 9.36 21.44 23.90
CA ARG A 293 9.05 21.86 25.27
C ARG A 293 7.66 22.49 25.47
N LYS A 294 6.76 22.42 24.48
CA LYS A 294 5.41 23.04 24.51
C LYS A 294 4.23 22.07 24.52
N TRP A 295 4.46 20.76 24.56
CA TRP A 295 3.39 19.76 24.50
C TRP A 295 3.57 18.61 25.50
N TYR A 296 3.92 18.95 26.74
CA TYR A 296 3.63 18.13 27.93
C TYR A 296 2.72 18.93 28.85
#